data_AF-A0A2S2NAF8-F1
#
_entry.id   AF-A0A2S2NAF8-F1
#
_cell.length_a   1.000
_cell.length_b   1.000
_cell.length_c   1.000
_cell.angle_alpha   90.00
_cell.angle_beta   90.00
_cell.angle_gamma   90.00
#
_symmetry.space_group_name_H-M   'P 1'
#
loop_
_entity.id
_entity.type
_entity.pdbx_description
1 polymer ?
#
loop_
_entity_poly.entity_id
_entity_poly.type
_entity_poly.pdbx_seq_one_letter_code
_entity_poly.pdbx_strand_id
1 'polypeptide(L)'
;VEVVPTYWVNGDNCAWPKNNYGASKLRDSRVKPNDFEFDYYRVRVFSTNINSLLEAKEKCERAQFTSDISDYDQETLQVRKRKQISELKKTKPAKVQRSPRGTLGVSS
;
A
#
# COMPACT_ATOMS: atom_id res chain seq x y z
N VAL A 1 -7.07 -12.79 -2.06
CA VAL A 1 -7.31 -11.41 -2.57
C VAL A 1 -7.27 -11.48 -4.08
N GLU A 2 -8.26 -10.91 -4.77
CA GLU A 2 -8.43 -10.97 -6.22
C GLU A 2 -8.84 -9.61 -6.78
N VAL A 3 -8.52 -9.37 -8.06
CA VAL A 3 -8.94 -8.15 -8.77
C VAL A 3 -10.30 -8.39 -9.39
N VAL A 4 -11.26 -7.52 -9.06
CA VAL A 4 -12.61 -7.55 -9.62
C VAL A 4 -12.98 -6.20 -10.23
N PRO A 5 -13.86 -6.19 -11.24
CA PRO A 5 -14.38 -4.95 -11.76
C PRO A 5 -15.27 -4.22 -10.73
N THR A 6 -15.25 -2.88 -10.74
CA THR A 6 -16.00 -2.07 -9.76
C THR A 6 -17.51 -2.34 -9.80
N TYR A 7 -18.07 -2.63 -10.97
CA TYR A 7 -19.50 -2.92 -11.15
C TYR A 7 -19.95 -4.27 -10.54
N TRP A 8 -19.01 -5.12 -10.11
CA TRP A 8 -19.34 -6.34 -9.36
C TRP A 8 -19.48 -6.07 -7.86
N VAL A 9 -18.99 -4.93 -7.37
CA VAL A 9 -19.04 -4.57 -5.96
C VAL A 9 -20.23 -3.65 -5.72
N ASN A 10 -21.12 -4.05 -4.81
CA ASN A 10 -22.25 -3.26 -4.35
C ASN A 10 -22.20 -3.16 -2.82
N GLY A 11 -21.68 -2.03 -2.32
CA GLY A 11 -21.42 -1.83 -0.90
C GLY A 11 -20.39 -2.84 -0.38
N ASP A 12 -20.81 -3.65 0.59
CA ASP A 12 -19.97 -4.68 1.22
C ASP A 12 -20.05 -6.05 0.51
N ASN A 13 -20.79 -6.15 -0.60
CA ASN A 13 -20.99 -7.40 -1.32
C ASN A 13 -20.32 -7.36 -2.70
N CYS A 14 -19.71 -8.47 -3.11
CA CYS A 14 -19.17 -8.66 -4.45
C CYS A 14 -19.90 -9.81 -5.14
N ALA A 15 -20.37 -9.57 -6.35
CA ALA A 15 -20.82 -10.61 -7.24
C ALA A 15 -19.62 -11.45 -7.70
N TRP A 16 -19.74 -12.77 -7.57
CA TRP A 16 -18.76 -13.73 -8.05
C TRP A 16 -19.48 -14.84 -8.82
N PRO A 17 -18.96 -15.26 -9.98
CA PRO A 17 -19.61 -16.29 -10.78
C PRO A 17 -19.60 -17.63 -10.05
N LYS A 18 -20.75 -18.33 -10.07
CA LYS A 18 -20.90 -19.67 -9.50
C LYS A 18 -19.93 -20.66 -10.15
N ASN A 19 -19.71 -20.51 -11.45
CA ASN A 19 -18.82 -21.36 -12.22
C ASN A 19 -17.42 -20.74 -12.33
N ASN A 20 -16.48 -21.26 -11.55
CA ASN A 20 -15.10 -20.77 -11.50
C ASN A 20 -14.33 -20.96 -12.82
N TYR A 21 -14.67 -21.96 -13.65
CA TYR A 21 -14.00 -22.20 -14.93
C TYR A 21 -14.14 -21.03 -15.93
N GLY A 22 -15.24 -20.27 -15.83
CA GLY A 22 -15.51 -19.09 -16.64
C GLY A 22 -15.11 -17.77 -15.98
N ALA A 23 -14.69 -17.79 -14.72
CA ALA A 23 -14.56 -16.58 -13.92
C ALA A 23 -13.58 -15.56 -14.52
N SER A 24 -12.41 -16.01 -14.99
CA SER A 24 -11.44 -15.10 -15.61
C SER A 24 -12.03 -14.44 -16.87
N LYS A 25 -12.68 -15.20 -17.74
CA LYS A 25 -13.30 -14.67 -18.95
C LYS A 25 -14.41 -13.66 -18.62
N LEU A 26 -15.24 -13.95 -17.62
CA LEU A 26 -16.31 -13.05 -17.18
C LEU A 26 -15.77 -11.74 -16.62
N ARG A 27 -14.65 -11.78 -15.88
CA ARG A 27 -13.95 -10.59 -15.40
C ARG A 27 -13.39 -9.77 -16.56
N ASP A 28 -12.69 -10.42 -17.48
CA ASP A 28 -12.06 -9.77 -18.63
C ASP A 28 -13.10 -9.15 -19.57
N SER A 29 -14.23 -9.83 -19.78
CA SER A 29 -15.37 -9.34 -20.57
C SER A 29 -16.25 -8.32 -19.84
N ARG A 30 -15.96 -8.00 -18.57
CA ARG A 30 -16.70 -7.00 -17.78
C ARG A 30 -18.21 -7.28 -17.74
N VAL A 31 -18.59 -8.56 -17.67
CA VAL A 31 -19.99 -8.99 -17.74
C VAL A 31 -20.78 -8.41 -16.57
N LYS A 32 -22.02 -7.96 -16.79
CA LYS A 32 -22.88 -7.51 -15.69
C LYS A 32 -23.33 -8.71 -14.86
N PRO A 33 -23.21 -8.66 -13.52
CA PRO A 33 -23.67 -9.74 -12.67
C PRO A 33 -25.19 -9.92 -12.77
N ASN A 34 -25.63 -11.17 -12.69
CA ASN A 34 -27.03 -11.59 -12.80
C ASN A 34 -27.32 -12.63 -11.70
N ASP A 35 -28.51 -12.61 -11.10
CA ASP A 35 -28.80 -13.40 -9.89
C ASP A 35 -28.81 -14.94 -10.12
N PHE A 36 -28.92 -15.37 -11.37
CA PHE A 36 -28.90 -16.79 -11.73
C PHE A 36 -27.47 -17.36 -11.73
N GLU A 37 -26.51 -16.62 -12.31
CA GLU A 37 -25.15 -17.10 -12.59
C GLU A 37 -24.11 -16.59 -11.60
N PHE A 38 -24.47 -15.59 -10.79
CA PHE A 38 -23.59 -14.97 -9.80
C PHE A 38 -24.14 -15.16 -8.38
N ASP A 39 -23.23 -15.38 -7.44
CA ASP A 39 -23.50 -15.32 -6.02
C ASP A 39 -22.85 -14.07 -5.43
N TYR A 40 -23.47 -13.49 -4.41
CA TYR A 40 -22.96 -12.30 -3.74
C TYR A 40 -22.28 -12.71 -2.43
N TYR A 41 -21.00 -12.39 -2.33
CA TYR A 41 -20.20 -12.68 -1.15
C TYR A 41 -19.85 -11.38 -0.44
N ARG A 42 -19.84 -11.42 0.89
CA ARG A 42 -19.34 -10.30 1.69
C ARG A 42 -17.84 -10.14 1.45
N VAL A 43 -17.41 -8.94 1.07
CA VAL A 43 -16.02 -8.61 0.77
C VAL A 43 -15.53 -7.42 1.56
N ARG A 44 -14.21 -7.29 1.66
CA ARG A 44 -13.53 -6.08 2.14
C ARG A 44 -12.80 -5.45 0.96
N VAL A 45 -13.17 -4.23 0.60
CA VAL A 45 -12.54 -3.48 -0.49
C VAL A 45 -11.23 -2.89 -0.01
N PHE A 46 -10.12 -3.20 -0.70
CA PHE A 46 -8.77 -2.71 -0.35
C PHE A 46 -8.37 -1.42 -1.06
N SER A 47 -8.78 -1.24 -2.32
CA SER A 47 -8.48 -0.05 -3.12
C SER A 47 -9.51 0.11 -4.22
N THR A 48 -9.87 1.36 -4.52
CA THR A 48 -10.82 1.73 -5.60
C THR A 48 -10.14 2.68 -6.60
N ASN A 49 -10.80 2.95 -7.74
CA ASN A 49 -10.35 3.94 -8.74
C ASN A 49 -8.94 3.72 -9.30
N ILE A 50 -8.62 2.48 -9.69
CA ILE A 50 -7.34 2.14 -10.30
C ILE A 50 -7.45 2.27 -11.82
N ASN A 51 -6.53 3.01 -12.44
CA ASN A 51 -6.63 3.37 -13.87
C ASN A 51 -6.17 2.26 -14.82
N SER A 52 -5.37 1.30 -14.34
CA SER A 52 -4.84 0.21 -15.15
C SER A 52 -4.99 -1.15 -14.48
N LEU A 53 -5.30 -2.17 -15.29
CA LEU A 53 -5.37 -3.57 -14.83
C LEU A 53 -4.03 -4.04 -14.26
N LEU A 54 -2.91 -3.59 -14.83
CA LEU A 54 -1.57 -3.95 -14.36
C LEU A 54 -1.35 -3.45 -12.93
N GLU A 55 -1.66 -2.18 -12.69
CA GLU A 55 -1.54 -1.55 -11.37
C GLU A 55 -2.44 -2.24 -10.34
N ALA A 56 -3.65 -2.63 -10.75
CA ALA A 56 -4.58 -3.36 -9.87
C ALA A 56 -4.02 -4.74 -9.47
N LYS A 57 -3.39 -5.45 -10.41
CA LYS A 57 -2.76 -6.76 -10.15
C LYS A 57 -1.57 -6.63 -9.20
N GLU A 58 -0.68 -5.66 -9.41
CA GLU A 58 0.46 -5.41 -8.52
C GLU A 58 0.01 -5.08 -7.08
N LYS A 59 -1.01 -4.22 -6.94
CA LYS A 59 -1.59 -3.89 -5.64
C LYS A 59 -2.25 -5.11 -4.99
N CYS A 60 -2.95 -5.94 -5.77
CA CYS A 60 -3.60 -7.17 -5.30
C CYS A 60 -2.60 -8.20 -4.77
N GLU A 61 -1.50 -8.44 -5.50
CA GLU A 61 -0.45 -9.37 -5.08
C GLU A 61 0.15 -8.94 -3.75
N ARG A 62 0.47 -7.65 -3.59
CA ARG A 62 0.98 -7.11 -2.31
C ARG A 62 -0.03 -7.22 -1.17
N ALA A 63 -1.32 -7.05 -1.46
CA ALA A 63 -2.40 -7.18 -0.49
C ALA A 63 -2.60 -8.62 0.01
N GLN A 64 -2.13 -9.64 -0.72
CA GLN A 64 -2.17 -11.03 -0.21
C GLN A 64 -1.25 -11.23 1.00
N PHE A 65 -0.17 -10.45 1.09
CA PHE A 65 0.86 -10.59 2.12
C PHE A 65 0.79 -9.52 3.21
N THR A 66 -0.08 -8.52 3.06
CA THR A 66 -0.20 -7.40 4.00
C THR A 66 -1.64 -7.27 4.48
N SER A 67 -1.84 -7.45 5.79
CA SER A 67 -3.17 -7.39 6.42
C SER A 67 -3.75 -5.98 6.53
N ASP A 68 -2.91 -4.95 6.37
CA ASP A 68 -3.28 -3.54 6.44
C ASP A 68 -2.56 -2.75 5.32
N ILE A 69 -3.30 -2.40 4.27
CA ILE A 69 -2.89 -1.37 3.31
C ILE A 69 -3.80 -0.17 3.57
N SER A 70 -3.54 0.54 4.67
CA SER A 70 -4.08 1.87 4.86
C SER A 70 -3.34 2.82 3.91
N ASP A 71 -3.99 3.10 2.78
CA ASP A 71 -3.82 4.32 1.99
C ASP A 71 -2.36 4.71 1.66
N TYR A 72 -1.80 4.02 0.66
CA TYR A 72 -0.57 4.44 0.00
C TYR A 72 -0.91 5.06 -1.35
N ASP A 73 -1.72 6.11 -1.30
CA ASP A 73 -1.80 7.04 -2.42
C ASP A 73 -0.40 7.66 -2.63
N GLN A 74 0.07 7.70 -3.88
CA GLN A 74 1.41 8.22 -4.24
C GLN A 74 1.63 9.67 -3.76
N GLU A 75 0.55 10.40 -3.46
CA GLU A 75 0.59 11.72 -2.83
C GLU A 75 1.15 11.67 -1.39
N THR A 76 0.84 10.63 -0.61
CA THR A 76 1.22 10.53 0.80
C THR A 76 2.72 10.27 1.00
N LEU A 77 3.38 9.66 0.02
CA LEU A 77 4.83 9.44 0.01
C LEU A 77 5.62 10.75 0.02
N GLN A 78 5.19 11.71 -0.82
CA GLN A 78 5.87 12.99 -0.91
C GLN A 78 5.69 13.79 0.38
N VAL A 79 4.50 13.70 0.99
CA VAL A 79 4.19 14.36 2.27
C VAL A 79 5.01 13.75 3.42
N ARG A 80 5.13 12.42 3.49
CA ARG A 80 5.93 11.73 4.54
C ARG A 80 7.44 12.01 4.40
N LYS A 81 7.97 12.04 3.18
CA LYS A 81 9.37 12.42 2.94
C LYS A 81 9.67 13.87 3.36
N ARG A 82 8.75 14.80 3.10
CA ARG A 82 8.90 16.21 3.52
C ARG A 82 8.91 16.38 5.05
N LYS A 83 8.06 15.65 5.77
CA LYS A 83 8.03 15.70 7.25
C LYS A 83 9.32 15.18 7.89
N GLN A 84 9.86 14.05 7.42
CA GLN A 84 11.11 13.50 7.98
C GLN A 84 12.33 14.42 7.77
N ILE A 85 12.44 15.10 6.62
CA ILE A 85 13.53 16.06 6.37
C ILE A 85 13.44 17.27 7.30
N SER A 86 12.22 17.69 7.68
CA SER A 86 12.01 18.81 8.59
C SER A 86 12.32 18.49 10.06
N GLU A 87 12.07 17.25 10.50
CA GLU A 87 12.41 16.81 11.87
C GLU A 87 13.92 16.57 12.06
N LEU A 88 14.60 16.03 11.05
CA LEU A 88 16.04 15.76 11.13
C LEU A 88 16.91 17.03 11.22
N LYS A 89 16.36 18.20 10.86
CA LYS A 89 17.07 19.49 10.96
C LYS A 89 16.97 20.16 12.35
N LYS A 90 16.27 19.55 13.31
CA LYS A 90 16.05 20.16 14.64
C LYS A 90 17.07 19.75 15.71
N THR A 91 17.98 18.82 15.42
CA THR A 91 19.06 18.44 16.36
C THR A 91 20.26 19.37 16.21
N LYS A 92 20.41 20.28 17.17
CA LYS A 92 21.55 21.19 17.36
C LYS A 92 22.88 20.42 17.34
N PRO A 93 23.96 20.93 16.71
CA PRO A 93 25.27 20.28 16.80
C PRO A 93 25.81 20.39 18.23
N ALA A 94 26.04 19.24 18.87
CA ALA A 94 26.78 19.17 20.13
C ALA A 94 28.23 19.65 19.88
N LYS A 95 28.64 20.67 20.63
CA LYS A 95 29.97 21.29 20.57
C LYS A 95 31.00 20.27 21.08
N VAL A 96 31.70 19.59 20.17
CA VAL A 96 32.85 18.73 20.50
C VAL A 96 33.96 19.63 21.05
N GLN A 97 34.14 19.62 22.37
CA GLN A 97 35.30 20.24 23.02
C GLN A 97 36.53 19.38 22.73
N ARG A 98 37.47 19.92 21.95
CA ARG A 98 38.81 19.34 21.80
C ARG A 98 39.63 19.73 23.03
N SER A 99 40.05 18.75 23.83
CA SER A 99 41.04 18.96 24.88
C SER A 99 42.46 19.08 24.27
N PRO A 100 43.32 19.99 24.75
CA PRO A 100 44.65 20.19 24.18
C PRO A 100 45.65 19.16 24.71
N ARG A 101 46.52 18.71 23.79
CA ARG A 101 47.70 17.89 24.03
C ARG A 101 48.74 18.75 24.78
N GLY A 102 49.07 18.37 26.02
CA GLY A 102 50.14 18.97 26.83
C GLY A 102 51.25 17.97 27.10
N THR A 103 52.48 18.38 26.80
CA THR A 103 53.73 17.60 26.86
C THR A 103 54.49 17.88 28.17
N LEU A 104 55.32 16.91 28.59
CA LEU A 104 56.52 16.96 29.46
C LEU A 104 56.36 16.98 30.98
N GLY A 105 57.10 16.07 31.64
CA GLY A 105 57.41 16.07 33.07
C GLY A 105 58.37 14.93 33.45
N VAL A 106 59.63 15.28 33.71
CA VAL A 106 60.75 14.45 34.19
C VAL A 106 60.76 14.40 35.73
N SER A 107 61.05 13.26 36.36
CA SER A 107 61.67 13.04 37.70
C SER A 107 61.46 11.57 38.13
N SER A 108 62.35 10.82 38.80
CA SER A 108 63.63 11.06 39.48
C SER A 108 64.47 9.78 39.44
#